data_AF-A0AAV5HNM6-F1
#
_entry.id   AF-A0AAV5HNM6-F1
#
_cell.length_a   1.000
_cell.length_b   1.000
_cell.length_c   1.000
_cell.angle_alpha   90.00
_cell.angle_beta   90.00
_cell.angle_gamma   90.00
#
_symmetry.space_group_name_H-M   'P 1'
#
loop_
_entity.id
_entity.type
_entity.pdbx_description
1 polymer ?
#
loop_
_entity_poly.entity_id
_entity_poly.type
_entity_poly.pdbx_seq_one_letter_code
_entity_poly.pdbx_strand_id
1 'polypeptide(L)' 'MRGGRDEMFEDVVAIIHAGDDNARAKDAVAPRRRRLVPEFMLKLARSVSPF' A
#
# COMPACT_ATOMS: atom_id res chain seq x y z
N MET A 1 -6.84 -0.42 -8.23
CA MET A 1 -6.25 0.71 -7.46
C MET A 1 -7.29 1.59 -6.74
N ARG A 2 -8.22 1.00 -5.99
CA ARG A 2 -9.14 1.72 -5.08
C ARG A 2 -9.49 0.80 -3.93
N GLY A 3 -8.85 0.97 -2.77
CA GLY A 3 -9.29 0.39 -1.49
C GLY A 3 -9.34 -1.15 -1.37
N GLY A 4 -8.98 -1.91 -2.40
CA GLY A 4 -8.67 -3.34 -2.29
C GLY A 4 -7.22 -3.50 -1.85
N ARG A 5 -6.95 -4.53 -1.04
CA ARG A 5 -5.59 -4.99 -0.70
C ARG A 5 -4.73 -4.92 -1.95
N ASP A 6 -3.64 -4.18 -1.87
CA ASP A 6 -2.74 -3.98 -2.99
C ASP A 6 -1.91 -5.27 -3.10
N GLU A 7 -2.35 -6.20 -3.94
CA GLU A 7 -1.72 -7.53 -4.07
C GLU A 7 -0.24 -7.40 -4.44
N MET A 8 0.12 -6.44 -5.29
CA MET A 8 1.51 -6.16 -5.64
C MET A 8 2.32 -5.70 -4.42
N PHE A 9 1.71 -4.86 -3.58
CA PHE A 9 2.34 -4.43 -2.34
C PHE A 9 2.54 -5.59 -1.35
N GLU A 10 1.53 -6.45 -1.18
CA GLU A 10 1.61 -7.63 -0.30
C GLU A 10 2.67 -8.62 -0.80
N ASP A 11 2.76 -8.85 -2.11
CA ASP A 11 3.78 -9.71 -2.71
C ASP A 11 5.19 -9.17 -2.49
N VAL A 12 5.39 -7.86 -2.68
CA VAL A 12 6.69 -7.21 -2.42
C VAL A 12 7.07 -7.31 -0.95
N VAL A 13 6.13 -7.12 -0.03
CA VAL A 13 6.38 -7.28 1.42
C VAL A 13 6.67 -8.73 1.78
N ALA A 14 5.92 -9.68 1.22
CA ALA A 14 6.15 -11.10 1.46
C ALA A 14 7.55 -11.52 1.00
N ILE A 15 8.04 -10.98 -0.12
CA ILE A 15 9.40 -11.23 -0.62
C ILE A 15 10.45 -10.57 0.30
N ILE A 16 10.25 -9.32 0.71
CA ILE A 16 11.20 -8.60 1.56
C ILE A 16 11.29 -9.20 2.97
N HIS A 17 10.17 -9.66 3.52
CA HIS A 17 10.08 -10.22 4.88
C HIS A 17 10.10 -11.76 4.93
N ALA A 18 10.42 -12.44 3.82
CA ALA A 18 10.41 -13.91 3.73
C ALA A 18 11.32 -14.62 4.76
N GLY A 19 12.30 -13.92 5.34
CA GLY A 19 13.22 -14.46 6.34
C GLY A 19 13.23 -13.71 7.68
N ASP A 20 12.31 -12.77 7.91
CA ASP A 20 12.26 -11.97 9.14
C ASP A 20 10.87 -12.05 9.80
N ASP A 21 10.73 -13.01 10.72
CA ASP A 21 9.50 -13.22 11.49
C ASP A 21 9.11 -11.99 12.34
N ASN A 22 10.08 -11.18 12.75
CA ASN A 22 9.84 -9.97 13.53
C ASN A 22 9.23 -8.87 12.65
N ALA A 23 9.63 -8.79 11.39
CA ALA A 23 9.04 -7.88 10.41
C ALA A 23 7.58 -8.26 10.06
N ARG A 24 7.30 -9.56 9.88
CA ARG A 24 5.92 -10.06 9.65
C ARG A 24 4.99 -9.78 10.82
N ALA A 25 5.47 -9.93 12.06
CA ALA A 25 4.67 -9.63 13.24
C ALA A 25 4.29 -8.15 13.33
N LYS A 26 5.20 -7.23 12.95
CA LYS A 26 4.96 -5.79 12.97
C LYS A 26 4.02 -5.33 11.86
N ASP A 27 4.08 -5.94 10.68
CA ASP A 27 3.16 -5.64 9.59
C ASP A 27 1.71 -6.03 9.92
N ALA A 28 1.51 -7.16 10.63
CA ALA A 28 0.18 -7.64 11.00
C ALA A 28 -0.57 -6.69 11.96
N VAL A 29 0.15 -5.95 12.81
CA VAL A 29 -0.43 -4.97 13.75
C VAL A 29 -0.37 -3.53 13.23
N ALA A 30 0.23 -3.30 12.06
CA ALA A 30 0.40 -1.95 11.54
C ALA A 30 -0.97 -1.32 11.25
N PRO A 31 -1.23 -0.09 11.73
CA PRO A 31 -2.47 0.60 11.43
C PRO A 31 -2.63 0.78 9.92
N ARG A 32 -3.89 0.73 9.45
CA ARG A 32 -4.22 0.95 8.04
C ARG A 32 -3.46 2.16 7.52
N ARG A 33 -2.65 1.92 6.49
CA ARG A 33 -1.69 2.89 5.97
C ARG A 33 -2.40 4.19 5.68
N ARG A 34 -1.99 5.23 6.39
CA ARG A 34 -2.42 6.60 6.11
C ARG A 34 -1.98 6.89 4.68
N ARG A 35 -2.93 7.34 3.85
CA ARG A 35 -2.62 7.73 2.47
C ARG A 35 -1.50 8.77 2.53
N LEU A 36 -0.38 8.48 1.87
CA LEU A 36 0.76 9.40 1.78
C LEU A 36 0.39 10.67 1.03
N VAL A 37 -0.68 10.62 0.23
CA VAL A 37 -1.22 11.75 -0.52
C VAL A 37 -2.66 12.05 -0.10
N PRO A 38 -3.02 13.34 0.08
CA PRO A 38 -4.40 13.77 0.24
C PRO A 38 -5.28 13.35 -0.95
N GLU A 39 -6.57 13.13 -0.68
CA GLU A 39 -7.55 12.67 -1.66
C GLU A 39 -7.70 13.59 -2.87
N PHE A 40 -7.51 14.90 -2.69
CA PHE A 40 -7.53 15.87 -3.77
C PHE A 40 -6.44 15.59 -4.82
N MET A 41 -5.23 15.21 -4.41
CA MET A 41 -4.13 14.92 -5.35
C MET A 41 -4.43 13.67 -6.19
N LEU A 42 -5.07 12.66 -5.60
CA LEU A 42 -5.51 11.45 -6.32
C LEU A 42 -6.63 11.77 -7.33
N LYS A 43 -7.56 12.66 -6.96
CA LYS A 43 -8.62 13.12 -7.86
C LYS A 43 -8.05 13.92 -9.02
N LEU A 44 -7.10 14.81 -8.75
CA LEU A 44 -6.41 15.58 -9.78
C LEU A 44 -5.65 14.68 -10.74
N ALA A 45 -4.85 13.74 -10.22
CA ALA A 45 -4.11 12.78 -11.03
C ALA A 45 -5.03 12.00 -11.98
N ARG A 46 -6.23 11.63 -11.51
CA ARG A 46 -7.24 10.97 -12.36
C ARG A 46 -7.89 11.90 -13.39
N SER A 47 -7.98 13.19 -13.10
CA SER A 47 -8.55 14.18 -14.00
C SER A 47 -7.59 14.57 -15.13
N VAL A 48 -6.28 14.48 -14.89
CA VAL A 48 -5.25 14.84 -15.88
C VAL A 48 -4.62 13.62 -16.56
N SER A 49 -4.82 12.42 -16.00
CA SER A 49 -4.41 11.16 -16.61
C SER A 49 -5.33 10.82 -17.79
N PRO A 50 -4.78 10.52 -18.98
CA PRO A 50 -5.55 9.97 -20.09
C PRO A 50 -5.87 8.47 -19.91
N PHE A 51 -5.45 7.87 -18.79
CA PHE A 51 -5.72 6.49 -18.36
C PHE A 51 -6.64 6.45 -17.14
#